data_AF-A0A645CIM8-F1
#
_entry.id   AF-A0A645CIM8-F1
#
_cell.length_a   1.000
_cell.length_b   1.000
_cell.length_c   1.000
_cell.angle_alpha   90.00
_cell.angle_beta   90.00
_cell.angle_gamma   90.00
#
_symmetry.space_group_name_H-M   'P 1'
#
loop_
_entity.id
_entity.type
_entity.pdbx_description
1 polymer ?
#
loop_
_entity_poly.entity_id
_entity_poly.type
_entity_poly.pdbx_seq_one_letter_code
_entity_poly.pdbx_strand_id
1 'polypeptide(L)'
;MAELNQQMLDFLNKEGEFTQEKIASMMMQFYTGNEIDYYEHFKTDTVGLGISEHQPLIQGYLFDYFEVDGRLILIFGFDGRDGNRFITPVEIPIYIYDYIEQAEFRVVKSFVNTIDCRVYGKQSDTVEYDYELMDCSDRNVLLPLLDSLKGKVFAFNLYYYIYDNKEGLGDDELGRIISEYIDEVNSKNDLSYGLVQLLTSNDIEYDWEDRIGDSESIIKIKNSDDIKNLNISNVPIMESIKYFEGALIENVQITPNSSY
;
A
#
# COMPACT_ATOMS: atom_id res chain seq x y z
N MET A 1 -8.96 8.95 -18.70
CA MET A 1 -7.94 8.29 -19.54
C MET A 1 -6.82 9.21 -19.99
N ALA A 2 -7.09 10.33 -20.69
CA ALA A 2 -6.01 11.25 -21.10
C ALA A 2 -5.28 11.89 -19.90
N GLU A 3 -6.04 12.30 -18.87
CA GLU A 3 -5.49 12.85 -17.62
C GLU A 3 -4.66 11.81 -16.84
N LEU A 4 -5.20 10.61 -16.63
CA LEU A 4 -4.48 9.49 -16.01
C LEU A 4 -3.17 9.18 -16.75
N ASN A 5 -3.18 9.13 -18.09
CA ASN A 5 -1.96 8.95 -18.89
C ASN A 5 -0.93 10.03 -18.62
N GLN A 6 -1.36 11.29 -18.55
CA GLN A 6 -0.44 12.39 -18.27
C GLN A 6 0.14 12.26 -16.87
N GLN A 7 -0.67 11.95 -15.85
CA GLN A 7 -0.19 11.73 -14.49
C GLN A 7 0.83 10.59 -14.43
N MET A 8 0.58 9.48 -15.12
CA MET A 8 1.53 8.37 -15.19
C MET A 8 2.86 8.77 -15.85
N LEU A 9 2.80 9.51 -16.95
CA LEU A 9 3.99 10.01 -17.64
C LEU A 9 4.78 10.99 -16.78
N ASP A 10 4.10 11.95 -16.15
CA ASP A 10 4.70 12.92 -15.24
C ASP A 10 5.37 12.21 -14.06
N PHE A 11 4.72 11.17 -13.51
CA PHE A 11 5.29 10.37 -12.43
C PHE A 11 6.57 9.66 -12.86
N LEU A 12 6.53 8.93 -13.98
CA LEU A 12 7.69 8.19 -14.51
C LEU A 12 8.86 9.14 -14.84
N ASN A 13 8.57 10.36 -15.31
CA ASN A 13 9.57 11.36 -15.65
C ASN A 13 9.99 12.27 -14.48
N LYS A 14 9.37 12.12 -13.29
CA LYS A 14 9.60 12.95 -12.10
C LYS A 14 9.25 14.44 -12.30
N GLU A 15 8.21 14.71 -13.07
CA GLU A 15 7.75 16.05 -13.46
C GLU A 15 6.45 16.47 -12.74
N GLY A 16 6.10 17.76 -12.85
CA GLY A 16 4.80 18.27 -12.38
C GLY A 16 4.59 18.17 -10.87
N GLU A 17 3.57 17.40 -10.45
CA GLU A 17 3.30 17.12 -9.04
C GLU A 17 4.17 15.99 -8.46
N PHE A 18 5.00 15.36 -9.29
CA PHE A 18 5.80 14.21 -8.93
C PHE A 18 7.29 14.52 -8.83
N THR A 19 7.67 15.78 -8.61
CA THR A 19 9.05 16.05 -8.20
C THR A 19 9.32 15.35 -6.87
N GLN A 20 10.59 15.13 -6.57
CA GLN A 20 10.99 14.47 -5.34
C GLN A 20 10.48 15.19 -4.09
N GLU A 21 10.56 16.53 -4.07
CA GLU A 21 10.10 17.33 -2.92
C GLU A 21 8.59 17.20 -2.71
N LYS A 22 7.82 17.13 -3.80
CA LYS A 22 6.36 16.99 -3.72
C LYS A 22 5.96 15.58 -3.26
N ILE A 23 6.59 14.53 -3.81
CA ILE A 23 6.37 13.17 -3.31
C ILE A 23 6.68 13.07 -1.82
N ALA A 24 7.84 13.59 -1.39
CA ALA A 24 8.24 13.58 0.01
C ALA A 24 7.21 14.27 0.92
N SER A 25 6.58 15.36 0.46
CA SER A 25 5.55 16.07 1.21
C SER A 25 4.22 15.29 1.36
N MET A 26 3.96 14.32 0.48
CA MET A 26 2.75 13.49 0.51
C MET A 26 2.92 12.19 1.31
N MET A 27 4.15 11.76 1.56
CA MET A 27 4.43 10.50 2.23
C MET A 27 4.08 10.53 3.72
N MET A 28 3.76 9.36 4.25
CA MET A 28 3.65 9.15 5.69
C MET A 28 5.04 9.17 6.31
N GLN A 29 5.20 9.92 7.40
CA GLN A 29 6.49 10.09 8.08
C GLN A 29 6.81 8.86 8.93
N PHE A 30 8.08 8.61 9.18
CA PHE A 30 8.51 7.49 10.01
C PHE A 30 8.85 7.96 11.43
N TYR A 31 8.47 7.15 12.42
CA TYR A 31 8.84 7.37 13.81
C TYR A 31 9.82 6.29 14.26
N THR A 32 11.03 6.66 14.69
CA THR A 32 12.10 5.73 15.13
C THR A 32 12.42 5.83 16.63
N GLY A 33 11.48 6.36 17.41
CA GLY A 33 11.50 6.23 18.87
C GLY A 33 12.31 7.28 19.65
N ASN A 34 12.96 8.27 19.03
CA ASN A 34 13.52 9.42 19.76
C ASN A 34 13.64 10.73 18.97
N GLU A 35 13.66 10.70 17.63
CA GLU A 35 13.61 11.89 16.79
C GLU A 35 12.72 11.59 15.58
N ILE A 36 11.97 12.58 15.10
CA ILE A 36 11.49 12.58 13.72
C ILE A 36 12.72 12.94 12.88
N ASP A 37 13.68 12.02 12.78
CA ASP A 37 14.99 12.23 12.13
C ASP A 37 14.88 12.20 10.59
N TYR A 38 13.64 12.24 10.08
CA TYR A 38 13.37 11.97 8.67
C TYR A 38 13.30 13.20 7.77
N TYR A 39 13.11 14.40 8.34
CA TYR A 39 13.05 15.61 7.50
C TYR A 39 14.39 15.94 6.84
N GLU A 40 15.52 15.53 7.44
CA GLU A 40 16.84 15.65 6.82
C GLU A 40 17.15 14.49 5.86
N HIS A 41 16.76 13.24 6.16
CA HIS A 41 16.92 12.10 5.24
C HIS A 41 16.20 12.29 3.89
N PHE A 42 15.00 12.88 3.90
CA PHE A 42 14.29 13.23 2.66
C PHE A 42 14.95 14.38 1.88
N LYS A 43 15.61 15.33 2.56
CA LYS A 43 16.40 16.38 1.89
C LYS A 43 17.68 15.84 1.26
N THR A 44 18.23 14.74 1.78
CA THR A 44 19.49 14.14 1.32
C THR A 44 19.33 13.05 0.26
N ASP A 45 18.17 12.97 -0.39
CA ASP A 45 17.95 12.13 -1.58
C ASP A 45 17.85 10.61 -1.32
N THR A 46 17.61 10.17 -0.08
CA THR A 46 17.70 8.74 0.29
C THR A 46 16.36 8.02 0.49
N VAL A 47 15.21 8.71 0.45
CA VAL A 47 13.89 8.12 0.75
C VAL A 47 12.89 8.35 -0.40
N GLY A 48 12.19 7.30 -0.81
CA GLY A 48 11.20 7.28 -1.90
C GLY A 48 9.99 6.35 -1.63
N LEU A 49 9.10 6.21 -2.60
CA LEU A 49 7.93 5.35 -2.52
C LEU A 49 8.35 3.87 -2.59
N GLY A 50 8.35 3.19 -1.43
CA GLY A 50 8.82 1.81 -1.30
C GLY A 50 8.60 1.25 0.11
N ILE A 51 9.51 0.39 0.57
CA ILE A 51 9.38 -0.28 1.87
C ILE A 51 9.50 0.74 3.01
N SER A 52 8.69 0.56 4.03
CA SER A 52 8.37 1.60 5.00
C SER A 52 8.35 1.08 6.44
N GLU A 53 8.54 -0.23 6.67
CA GLU A 53 8.66 -0.85 7.99
C GLU A 53 9.32 -2.23 7.85
N HIS A 54 9.78 -2.80 8.97
CA HIS A 54 10.44 -4.11 9.08
C HIS A 54 9.60 -5.31 8.60
N GLN A 55 8.32 -5.35 8.99
CA GLN A 55 7.31 -6.13 8.28
C GLN A 55 6.85 -5.25 7.13
N PRO A 56 7.23 -5.52 5.87
CA PRO A 56 7.30 -4.48 4.85
C PRO A 56 5.91 -3.97 4.49
N LEU A 57 5.56 -2.92 5.22
CA LEU A 57 4.55 -1.96 4.88
C LEU A 57 5.12 -1.15 3.71
N ILE A 58 4.38 -1.09 2.61
CA ILE A 58 4.83 -0.49 1.36
C ILE A 58 4.11 0.83 1.17
N GLN A 59 4.86 1.92 0.97
CA GLN A 59 4.30 3.20 0.57
C GLN A 59 4.25 3.33 -0.96
N GLY A 60 3.07 3.58 -1.51
CA GLY A 60 2.85 3.78 -2.95
C GLY A 60 1.87 4.92 -3.23
N TYR A 61 2.05 5.60 -4.36
CA TYR A 61 1.13 6.65 -4.82
C TYR A 61 -0.05 6.03 -5.60
N LEU A 62 -1.29 6.18 -5.11
CA LEU A 62 -2.47 5.69 -5.81
C LEU A 62 -2.85 6.65 -6.95
N PHE A 63 -2.80 6.17 -8.19
CA PHE A 63 -3.35 6.91 -9.33
C PHE A 63 -4.86 6.76 -9.45
N ASP A 64 -5.31 5.50 -9.54
CA ASP A 64 -6.69 5.15 -9.80
C ASP A 64 -6.92 3.68 -9.42
N TYR A 65 -8.16 3.25 -9.48
CA TYR A 65 -8.54 1.85 -9.35
C TYR A 65 -9.64 1.50 -10.36
N PHE A 66 -9.81 0.22 -10.64
CA PHE A 66 -10.86 -0.28 -11.52
C PHE A 66 -11.28 -1.69 -11.11
N GLU A 67 -12.48 -2.07 -11.51
CA GLU A 67 -13.00 -3.42 -11.30
C GLU A 67 -12.81 -4.28 -12.55
N VAL A 68 -12.28 -5.50 -12.38
CA VAL A 68 -12.21 -6.53 -13.43
C VAL A 68 -12.60 -7.86 -12.83
N ASP A 69 -13.58 -8.55 -13.44
CA ASP A 69 -14.05 -9.87 -13.01
C ASP A 69 -14.38 -9.97 -11.51
N GLY A 70 -14.98 -8.90 -10.94
CA GLY A 70 -15.36 -8.82 -9.53
C GLY A 70 -14.22 -8.52 -8.55
N ARG A 71 -13.02 -8.25 -9.08
CA ARG A 71 -11.79 -7.92 -8.34
C ARG A 71 -11.51 -6.44 -8.45
N LEU A 72 -10.89 -5.88 -7.41
CA LEU A 72 -10.54 -4.48 -7.36
C LEU A 72 -9.05 -4.32 -7.58
N ILE A 73 -8.66 -3.69 -8.69
CA ILE A 73 -7.28 -3.51 -9.08
C ILE A 73 -6.90 -2.04 -8.90
N LEU A 74 -5.90 -1.78 -8.07
CA LEU A 74 -5.39 -0.46 -7.75
C LEU A 74 -4.10 -0.23 -8.53
N ILE A 75 -3.90 0.97 -9.07
CA ILE A 75 -2.70 1.34 -9.80
C ILE A 75 -1.81 2.22 -8.95
N PHE A 76 -0.63 1.71 -8.63
CA PHE A 76 0.33 2.40 -7.77
C PHE A 76 1.62 2.78 -8.49
N GLY A 77 2.16 3.94 -8.14
CA GLY A 77 3.51 4.37 -8.49
C GLY A 77 4.49 4.14 -7.34
N PHE A 78 5.69 3.68 -7.68
CA PHE A 78 6.79 3.42 -6.77
C PHE A 78 8.13 3.96 -7.28
N ASP A 79 9.07 4.19 -6.37
CA ASP A 79 10.48 4.40 -6.67
C ASP A 79 11.19 3.03 -6.61
N GLY A 80 11.94 2.70 -7.66
CA GLY A 80 12.72 1.48 -7.76
C GLY A 80 14.03 1.53 -6.98
N ARG A 81 14.61 0.36 -6.71
CA ARG A 81 15.94 0.24 -6.06
C ARG A 81 17.06 0.94 -6.80
N ASP A 82 16.91 1.10 -8.10
CA ASP A 82 17.87 1.79 -8.97
C ASP A 82 17.58 3.31 -9.08
N GLY A 83 16.59 3.81 -8.33
CA GLY A 83 16.13 5.19 -8.38
C GLY A 83 15.20 5.50 -9.56
N ASN A 84 14.85 4.51 -10.40
CA ASN A 84 13.90 4.69 -11.49
C ASN A 84 12.48 4.37 -11.03
N ARG A 85 11.52 5.20 -11.44
CA ARG A 85 10.12 5.00 -11.09
C ARG A 85 9.45 3.96 -11.96
N PHE A 86 8.49 3.26 -11.38
CA PHE A 86 7.64 2.33 -12.10
C PHE A 86 6.22 2.35 -11.55
N ILE A 87 5.28 1.85 -12.36
CA ILE A 87 3.86 1.78 -12.02
C ILE A 87 3.43 0.32 -12.16
N THR A 88 2.74 -0.23 -11.16
CA THR A 88 2.25 -1.62 -11.16
C THR A 88 0.86 -1.70 -10.54
N PRO A 89 0.02 -2.64 -10.99
CA PRO A 89 -1.23 -2.96 -10.31
C PRO A 89 -0.99 -3.72 -8.99
N VAL A 90 -1.92 -3.58 -8.06
CA VAL A 90 -2.06 -4.42 -6.86
C VAL A 90 -3.55 -4.71 -6.66
N GLU A 91 -3.89 -5.93 -6.26
CA GLU A 91 -5.26 -6.43 -6.15
C GLU A 91 -5.78 -6.41 -4.71
N ILE A 92 -7.04 -6.00 -4.53
CA ILE A 92 -7.86 -6.35 -3.37
C ILE A 92 -8.84 -7.43 -3.84
N PRO A 93 -8.80 -8.66 -3.29
CA PRO A 93 -9.60 -9.78 -3.75
C PRO A 93 -11.02 -9.71 -3.16
N ILE A 94 -11.70 -8.57 -3.38
CA ILE A 94 -12.91 -8.17 -2.65
C ILE A 94 -14.09 -9.14 -2.79
N TYR A 95 -14.11 -9.95 -3.85
CA TYR A 95 -15.13 -10.98 -4.08
C TYR A 95 -15.16 -12.04 -2.98
N ILE A 96 -14.04 -12.33 -2.30
CA ILE A 96 -14.00 -13.40 -1.31
C ILE A 96 -14.81 -13.06 -0.05
N TYR A 97 -14.92 -11.78 0.26
CA TYR A 97 -15.64 -11.29 1.45
C TYR A 97 -17.16 -11.43 1.34
N ASP A 98 -17.69 -11.59 0.12
CA ASP A 98 -19.10 -11.91 -0.09
C ASP A 98 -19.44 -13.35 0.36
N TYR A 99 -18.43 -14.22 0.50
CA TYR A 99 -18.61 -15.65 0.80
C TYR A 99 -18.10 -16.05 2.19
N ILE A 100 -17.10 -15.36 2.73
CA ILE A 100 -16.49 -15.69 4.02
C ILE A 100 -16.90 -14.64 5.06
N GLU A 101 -17.93 -14.95 5.87
CA GLU A 101 -18.47 -14.03 6.89
C GLU A 101 -17.45 -13.48 7.90
N GLN A 102 -16.32 -14.16 8.10
CA GLN A 102 -15.26 -13.77 9.04
C GLN A 102 -14.01 -13.20 8.35
N ALA A 103 -13.99 -13.14 7.02
CA ALA A 103 -12.89 -12.52 6.31
C ALA A 103 -13.08 -11.00 6.36
N GLU A 104 -12.00 -10.29 6.68
CA GLU A 104 -12.00 -8.82 6.78
C GLU A 104 -10.94 -8.25 5.84
N PHE A 105 -11.29 -7.20 5.08
CA PHE A 105 -10.29 -6.31 4.50
C PHE A 105 -10.04 -5.15 5.46
N ARG A 106 -8.88 -5.14 6.10
CA ARG A 106 -8.55 -4.17 7.16
C ARG A 106 -8.06 -2.87 6.56
N VAL A 107 -8.69 -1.79 6.98
CA VAL A 107 -8.24 -0.43 6.70
C VAL A 107 -7.92 0.30 7.99
N VAL A 108 -6.75 0.94 8.03
CA VAL A 108 -6.27 1.72 9.16
C VAL A 108 -6.21 3.18 8.77
N LYS A 109 -7.10 4.00 9.34
CA LYS A 109 -7.01 5.46 9.24
C LYS A 109 -6.12 5.98 10.36
N SER A 110 -5.00 6.58 10.01
CA SER A 110 -4.11 7.24 10.98
C SER A 110 -4.55 8.69 11.19
N PHE A 111 -4.65 9.14 12.44
CA PHE A 111 -4.94 10.54 12.76
C PHE A 111 -3.68 11.42 12.78
N VAL A 112 -2.50 10.80 12.84
CA VAL A 112 -1.19 11.43 12.71
C VAL A 112 -0.49 10.91 11.46
N ASN A 113 0.33 11.75 10.82
CA ASN A 113 1.05 11.40 9.60
C ASN A 113 2.27 10.51 9.88
N THR A 114 2.12 9.43 10.64
CA THR A 114 3.24 8.60 11.08
C THR A 114 3.03 7.09 10.89
N ILE A 115 4.11 6.43 10.50
CA ILE A 115 4.32 4.99 10.50
C ILE A 115 5.33 4.69 11.62
N ASP A 116 4.96 3.81 12.54
CA ASP A 116 5.86 3.37 13.60
C ASP A 116 6.87 2.40 12.98
N CYS A 117 8.13 2.83 12.85
CA CYS A 117 9.19 1.93 12.45
C CYS A 117 9.73 1.25 13.70
N ARG A 118 9.24 0.04 13.98
CA ARG A 118 9.76 -0.77 15.08
C ARG A 118 11.19 -1.22 14.77
N VAL A 119 12.16 -0.38 15.11
CA VAL A 119 13.56 -0.82 15.20
C VAL A 119 13.64 -1.79 16.38
N TYR A 120 14.09 -3.02 16.13
CA TYR A 120 14.21 -4.08 17.14
C TYR A 120 14.69 -3.55 18.51
N GLY A 121 13.88 -3.77 19.55
CA GLY A 121 14.31 -3.63 20.94
C GLY A 121 14.05 -2.30 21.65
N LYS A 122 13.37 -1.33 21.02
CA LYS A 122 12.89 -0.12 21.71
C LYS A 122 11.38 0.04 21.53
N GLN A 123 10.63 -0.49 22.48
CA GLN A 123 9.23 -0.16 22.61
C GLN A 123 9.15 1.30 23.10
N SER A 124 8.54 2.17 22.29
CA SER A 124 8.14 3.48 22.79
C SER A 124 6.93 3.28 23.68
N ASP A 125 7.11 3.49 25.00
CA ASP A 125 6.03 3.44 25.98
C ASP A 125 5.05 4.64 25.86
N THR A 126 5.25 5.54 24.87
CA THR A 126 4.60 6.87 24.85
C THR A 126 3.83 7.21 23.57
N VAL A 127 3.81 6.37 22.54
CA VAL A 127 2.93 6.64 21.38
C VAL A 127 1.53 6.13 21.69
N GLU A 128 0.65 7.04 22.12
CA GLU A 128 -0.78 6.79 22.11
C GLU A 128 -1.21 6.67 20.64
N TYR A 129 -1.67 5.49 20.27
CA TYR A 129 -2.03 5.19 18.89
C TYR A 129 -3.41 5.76 18.58
N ASP A 130 -3.39 6.93 17.96
CA ASP A 130 -4.57 7.60 17.45
C ASP A 130 -4.83 7.09 16.01
N TYR A 131 -5.49 5.94 15.91
CA TYR A 131 -6.01 5.37 14.66
C TYR A 131 -7.44 4.86 14.80
N GLU A 132 -8.10 4.73 13.65
CA GLU A 132 -9.37 4.05 13.51
C GLU A 132 -9.19 2.79 12.65
N LEU A 133 -9.66 1.64 13.17
CA LEU A 133 -9.75 0.40 12.40
C LEU A 133 -11.13 0.33 11.77
N MET A 134 -11.14 0.16 10.45
CA MET A 134 -12.35 0.01 9.67
C MET A 134 -12.31 -1.35 8.96
N ASP A 135 -13.40 -2.10 9.07
CA ASP A 135 -13.68 -3.20 8.17
C ASP A 135 -14.24 -2.64 6.87
N CYS A 136 -13.52 -2.85 5.77
CA CYS A 136 -13.89 -2.39 4.43
C CYS A 136 -14.13 -3.57 3.48
N SER A 137 -14.64 -4.68 4.02
CA SER A 137 -15.07 -5.85 3.25
C SER A 137 -16.28 -5.56 2.35
N ASP A 138 -17.12 -4.59 2.73
CA ASP A 138 -18.23 -4.10 1.90
C ASP A 138 -17.74 -3.09 0.85
N ARG A 139 -18.03 -3.37 -0.43
CA ARG A 139 -17.76 -2.47 -1.56
C ARG A 139 -18.34 -1.08 -1.37
N ASN A 140 -19.51 -0.96 -0.75
CA ASN A 140 -20.17 0.32 -0.51
C ASN A 140 -19.42 1.19 0.50
N VAL A 141 -18.52 0.60 1.29
CA VAL A 141 -17.61 1.31 2.21
C VAL A 141 -16.27 1.57 1.53
N LEU A 142 -15.70 0.55 0.88
CA LEU A 142 -14.35 0.63 0.32
C LEU A 142 -14.26 1.54 -0.91
N LEU A 143 -15.22 1.48 -1.84
CA LEU A 143 -15.14 2.25 -3.09
C LEU A 143 -15.17 3.77 -2.85
N PRO A 144 -16.11 4.32 -2.02
CA PRO A 144 -16.09 5.75 -1.70
C PRO A 144 -14.81 6.18 -0.98
N LEU A 145 -14.25 5.31 -0.14
CA LEU A 145 -12.98 5.57 0.52
C LEU A 145 -11.86 5.67 -0.52
N LEU A 146 -11.71 4.69 -1.41
CA LEU A 146 -10.67 4.73 -2.44
C LEU A 146 -10.83 5.95 -3.36
N ASP A 147 -12.06 6.36 -3.68
CA ASP A 147 -12.32 7.59 -4.43
C ASP A 147 -11.78 8.85 -3.72
N SER A 148 -12.00 8.95 -2.41
CA SER A 148 -11.47 10.06 -1.59
C SER A 148 -9.95 10.07 -1.45
N LEU A 149 -9.32 8.94 -1.79
CA LEU A 149 -7.92 8.68 -1.60
C LEU A 149 -7.11 8.66 -2.92
N LYS A 150 -7.76 8.81 -4.08
CA LYS A 150 -7.04 8.97 -5.36
C LYS A 150 -6.08 10.15 -5.31
N GLY A 151 -4.88 9.93 -5.85
CA GLY A 151 -3.82 10.91 -5.86
C GLY A 151 -3.12 11.11 -4.50
N LYS A 152 -3.28 10.18 -3.55
CA LYS A 152 -2.59 10.18 -2.26
C LYS A 152 -1.64 8.98 -2.15
N VAL A 153 -0.71 9.06 -1.20
CA VAL A 153 0.18 7.95 -0.82
C VAL A 153 -0.51 7.08 0.22
N PHE A 154 -0.52 5.76 0.00
CA PHE A 154 -0.94 4.77 1.00
C PHE A 154 0.25 4.00 1.50
N ALA A 155 0.15 3.50 2.71
CA ALA A 155 0.94 2.38 3.16
C ALA A 155 0.07 1.11 3.06
N PHE A 156 0.60 -0.03 2.62
CA PHE A 156 -0.17 -1.28 2.54
C PHE A 156 0.71 -2.51 2.76
N ASN A 157 0.09 -3.62 3.14
CA ASN A 157 0.74 -4.92 3.21
C ASN A 157 0.26 -5.81 2.07
N LEU A 158 1.14 -6.64 1.51
CA LEU A 158 0.76 -7.71 0.59
C LEU A 158 0.48 -9.00 1.36
N TYR A 159 -0.11 -9.98 0.68
CA TYR A 159 -0.17 -11.35 1.19
C TYR A 159 1.17 -12.06 1.00
N TYR A 160 1.75 -12.51 2.11
CA TYR A 160 3.04 -13.21 2.14
C TYR A 160 2.96 -14.60 2.77
N TYR A 161 1.77 -15.04 3.17
CA TYR A 161 1.55 -16.37 3.74
C TYR A 161 1.13 -17.38 2.68
N ILE A 162 1.68 -18.58 2.78
CA ILE A 162 1.18 -19.76 2.07
C ILE A 162 0.18 -20.46 3.00
N TYR A 163 -1.03 -20.65 2.52
CA TYR A 163 -2.06 -21.42 3.22
C TYR A 163 -1.88 -22.90 2.89
N ASP A 164 -1.29 -23.66 3.82
CA ASP A 164 -0.98 -25.07 3.62
C ASP A 164 -2.17 -26.02 3.85
N ASN A 165 -3.22 -25.54 4.52
CA ASN A 165 -4.28 -26.41 5.01
C ASN A 165 -5.66 -26.10 4.40
N LYS A 166 -6.13 -27.03 3.56
CA LYS A 166 -7.51 -27.09 3.06
C LYS A 166 -8.35 -28.17 3.77
N GLU A 167 -7.77 -28.87 4.74
CA GLU A 167 -8.47 -29.89 5.52
C GLU A 167 -9.65 -29.26 6.28
N GLY A 168 -10.80 -29.92 6.21
CA GLY A 168 -12.02 -29.45 6.84
C GLY A 168 -12.88 -28.54 5.96
N LEU A 169 -12.40 -28.12 4.78
CA LEU A 169 -13.29 -27.57 3.76
C LEU A 169 -14.21 -28.70 3.26
N GLY A 170 -15.52 -28.46 3.30
CA GLY A 170 -16.50 -29.39 2.74
C GLY A 170 -16.43 -29.42 1.21
N ASP A 171 -17.03 -30.43 0.59
CA ASP A 171 -17.18 -30.52 -0.87
C ASP A 171 -18.34 -29.64 -1.41
N ASP A 172 -18.91 -28.79 -0.56
CA ASP A 172 -19.97 -27.86 -0.90
C ASP A 172 -19.46 -26.63 -1.66
N GLU A 173 -20.37 -25.76 -2.09
CA GLU A 173 -20.05 -24.57 -2.88
C GLU A 173 -19.07 -23.64 -2.15
N LEU A 174 -19.28 -23.43 -0.85
CA LEU A 174 -18.43 -22.56 -0.03
C LEU A 174 -17.03 -23.14 0.10
N GLY A 175 -16.90 -24.44 0.40
CA GLY A 175 -15.60 -25.10 0.50
C GLY A 175 -14.80 -25.07 -0.80
N ARG A 176 -15.47 -25.17 -1.96
CA ARG A 176 -14.83 -25.02 -3.28
C ARG A 176 -14.32 -23.60 -3.51
N ILE A 177 -15.14 -22.59 -3.23
CA ILE A 177 -14.77 -21.17 -3.38
C ILE A 177 -13.55 -20.84 -2.51
N ILE A 178 -13.54 -21.28 -1.24
CA ILE A 178 -12.42 -21.06 -0.33
C ILE A 178 -11.16 -21.79 -0.81
N SER A 179 -11.30 -23.03 -1.29
CA SER A 179 -10.17 -23.80 -1.84
C SER A 179 -9.55 -23.11 -3.07
N GLU A 180 -10.37 -22.59 -3.98
CA GLU A 180 -9.92 -21.86 -5.17
C GLU A 180 -9.23 -20.55 -4.79
N TYR A 181 -9.76 -19.82 -3.81
CA TYR A 181 -9.11 -18.61 -3.27
C TYR A 181 -7.73 -18.91 -2.66
N ILE A 182 -7.62 -19.99 -1.87
CA ILE A 182 -6.34 -20.43 -1.31
C ILE A 182 -5.32 -20.75 -2.40
N ASP A 183 -5.73 -21.49 -3.44
CA ASP A 183 -4.85 -21.80 -4.58
C ASP A 183 -4.37 -20.53 -5.27
N GLU A 184 -5.28 -19.58 -5.48
CA GLU A 184 -4.95 -18.32 -6.11
C GLU A 184 -3.95 -17.50 -5.29
N VAL A 185 -4.22 -17.27 -4.00
CA VAL A 185 -3.34 -16.50 -3.13
C VAL A 185 -1.95 -17.14 -3.06
N ASN A 186 -1.90 -18.46 -2.89
CA ASN A 186 -0.64 -19.19 -2.86
C ASN A 186 0.12 -19.06 -4.19
N SER A 187 -0.57 -19.10 -5.33
CA SER A 187 0.06 -18.96 -6.66
C SER A 187 0.65 -17.57 -6.91
N LYS A 188 0.17 -16.54 -6.19
CA LYS A 188 0.61 -15.15 -6.33
C LYS A 188 1.63 -14.72 -5.26
N ASN A 189 1.97 -15.58 -4.31
CA ASN A 189 2.87 -15.26 -3.20
C ASN A 189 4.27 -14.82 -3.67
N ASP A 190 4.81 -15.47 -4.70
CA ASP A 190 6.11 -15.11 -5.29
C ASP A 190 6.09 -13.73 -5.95
N LEU A 191 4.92 -13.25 -6.41
CA LEU A 191 4.77 -11.89 -6.93
C LEU A 191 4.84 -10.84 -5.82
N SER A 192 4.34 -11.15 -4.62
CA SER A 192 4.49 -10.25 -3.47
C SER A 192 5.96 -10.01 -3.13
N TYR A 193 6.75 -11.09 -3.09
CA TYR A 193 8.21 -10.98 -2.92
C TYR A 193 8.89 -10.33 -4.13
N GLY A 194 8.43 -10.64 -5.35
CA GLY A 194 8.94 -10.04 -6.58
C GLY A 194 8.75 -8.52 -6.60
N LEU A 195 7.61 -8.02 -6.12
CA LEU A 195 7.35 -6.59 -5.98
C LEU A 195 8.31 -5.97 -4.95
N VAL A 196 8.44 -6.56 -3.75
CA VAL A 196 9.38 -6.09 -2.72
C VAL A 196 10.82 -5.99 -3.23
N GLN A 197 11.25 -6.91 -4.09
CA GLN A 197 12.57 -6.90 -4.71
C GLN A 197 12.82 -5.74 -5.67
N LEU A 198 11.76 -5.09 -6.18
CA LEU A 198 11.86 -3.93 -7.05
C LEU A 198 11.81 -2.61 -6.27
N LEU A 199 11.22 -2.60 -5.08
CA LEU A 199 10.99 -1.41 -4.28
C LEU A 199 12.27 -0.94 -3.58
N THR A 200 12.45 0.38 -3.52
CA THR A 200 13.43 0.99 -2.61
C THR A 200 13.18 0.55 -1.17
N SER A 201 14.25 0.28 -0.42
CA SER A 201 14.17 -0.09 1.00
C SER A 201 14.08 1.10 1.93
N ASN A 202 14.28 2.33 1.43
CA ASN A 202 14.28 3.56 2.25
C ASN A 202 15.21 3.49 3.47
N ASP A 203 16.36 2.81 3.31
CA ASP A 203 17.31 2.52 4.38
C ASP A 203 16.72 1.75 5.58
N ILE A 204 15.58 1.08 5.38
CA ILE A 204 14.94 0.19 6.35
C ILE A 204 15.39 -1.24 6.08
N GLU A 205 15.91 -1.90 7.11
CA GLU A 205 16.12 -3.35 7.12
C GLU A 205 14.77 -4.05 7.35
N TYR A 206 14.50 -5.12 6.60
CA TYR A 206 13.23 -5.86 6.68
C TYR A 206 13.44 -7.38 6.69
N ASP A 207 12.52 -8.11 7.33
CA ASP A 207 12.61 -9.56 7.57
C ASP A 207 12.69 -10.43 6.29
N TRP A 208 12.40 -9.86 5.12
CA TRP A 208 12.22 -10.59 3.87
C TRP A 208 13.30 -10.31 2.82
N GLU A 209 14.43 -9.72 3.19
CA GLU A 209 15.56 -9.47 2.29
C GLU A 209 16.10 -10.74 1.61
N ASP A 210 16.10 -11.87 2.33
CA ASP A 210 16.62 -13.16 1.84
C ASP A 210 15.60 -13.95 0.99
N ARG A 211 14.35 -13.50 0.89
CA ARG A 211 13.32 -14.21 0.13
C ARG A 211 13.42 -13.90 -1.36
N ILE A 212 13.34 -14.94 -2.18
CA ILE A 212 13.40 -14.85 -3.64
C ILE A 212 11.99 -14.89 -4.21
N GLY A 213 11.55 -13.80 -4.84
CA GLY A 213 10.29 -13.73 -5.58
C GLY A 213 10.50 -13.64 -7.09
N ASP A 214 9.39 -13.55 -7.83
CA ASP A 214 9.37 -13.40 -9.29
C ASP A 214 9.22 -11.93 -9.70
N SER A 215 10.31 -11.18 -9.60
CA SER A 215 10.35 -9.75 -9.95
C SER A 215 10.20 -9.47 -11.45
N GLU A 216 10.54 -10.44 -12.31
CA GLU A 216 10.43 -10.31 -13.78
C GLU A 216 8.97 -10.41 -14.25
N SER A 217 8.11 -11.12 -13.50
CA SER A 217 6.68 -11.21 -13.79
C SER A 217 5.87 -10.01 -13.32
N ILE A 218 6.47 -9.06 -12.58
CA ILE A 218 5.78 -7.85 -12.12
C ILE A 218 5.44 -6.95 -13.30
N ILE A 219 4.15 -6.67 -13.44
CA ILE A 219 3.62 -5.87 -14.54
C ILE A 219 4.07 -4.42 -14.38
N LYS A 220 4.72 -3.87 -15.40
CA LYS A 220 5.09 -2.45 -15.46
C LYS A 220 4.17 -1.72 -16.44
N ILE A 221 3.26 -0.93 -15.91
CA ILE A 221 2.33 -0.08 -16.65
C ILE A 221 3.07 1.17 -17.13
N LYS A 222 2.96 1.48 -18.42
CA LYS A 222 3.52 2.70 -19.02
C LYS A 222 2.42 3.71 -19.35
N ASN A 223 1.20 3.24 -19.57
CA ASN A 223 0.03 4.06 -19.87
C ASN A 223 -1.27 3.28 -19.61
N SER A 224 -2.41 3.97 -19.71
CA SER A 224 -3.74 3.39 -19.46
C SER A 224 -4.22 2.36 -20.50
N ASP A 225 -3.57 2.19 -21.65
CA ASP A 225 -3.90 1.09 -22.56
C ASP A 225 -3.32 -0.25 -22.07
N ASP A 226 -2.21 -0.23 -21.34
CA ASP A 226 -1.65 -1.43 -20.70
C ASP A 226 -2.62 -2.01 -19.66
N ILE A 227 -3.44 -1.15 -19.03
CA ILE A 227 -4.46 -1.53 -18.04
C ILE A 227 -5.53 -2.45 -18.66
N LYS A 228 -5.89 -2.24 -19.92
CA LYS A 228 -6.99 -2.99 -20.56
C LYS A 228 -6.67 -4.45 -20.82
N ASN A 229 -5.38 -4.81 -20.82
CA ASN A 229 -4.91 -6.16 -21.15
C ASN A 229 -4.17 -6.81 -19.98
N LEU A 230 -4.48 -6.39 -18.74
CA LEU A 230 -3.84 -6.95 -17.55
C LEU A 230 -4.17 -8.43 -17.39
N ASN A 231 -3.13 -9.23 -17.20
CA ASN A 231 -3.28 -10.59 -16.72
C ASN A 231 -3.36 -10.58 -15.20
N ILE A 232 -4.57 -10.75 -14.65
CA ILE A 232 -4.82 -10.66 -13.21
C ILE A 232 -4.05 -11.74 -12.42
N SER A 233 -3.71 -12.87 -13.05
CA SER A 233 -2.86 -13.89 -12.42
C SER A 233 -1.45 -13.37 -12.05
N ASN A 234 -1.01 -12.27 -12.66
CA ASN A 234 0.29 -11.64 -12.41
C ASN A 234 0.19 -10.36 -11.58
N VAL A 235 -0.90 -10.19 -10.82
CA VAL A 235 -1.11 -9.04 -9.93
C VAL A 235 -0.93 -9.48 -8.47
N PRO A 236 0.00 -8.87 -7.71
CA PRO A 236 0.15 -9.14 -6.28
C PRO A 236 -1.12 -8.78 -5.51
N ILE A 237 -1.41 -9.52 -4.44
CA ILE A 237 -2.61 -9.32 -3.62
C ILE A 237 -2.24 -8.54 -2.36
N MET A 238 -3.01 -7.51 -2.06
CA MET A 238 -2.96 -6.70 -0.85
C MET A 238 -3.80 -7.31 0.27
N GLU A 239 -3.29 -7.25 1.49
CA GLU A 239 -3.96 -7.71 2.71
C GLU A 239 -4.65 -6.57 3.46
N SER A 240 -4.06 -5.37 3.47
CA SER A 240 -4.57 -4.22 4.22
C SER A 240 -4.06 -2.90 3.68
N ILE A 241 -4.81 -1.83 3.96
CA ILE A 241 -4.41 -0.45 3.68
C ILE A 241 -4.26 0.31 4.99
N LYS A 242 -3.26 1.17 5.05
CA LYS A 242 -3.11 2.25 6.01
C LYS A 242 -3.00 3.57 5.27
N TYR A 243 -3.72 4.58 5.73
CA TYR A 243 -3.66 5.90 5.14
C TYR A 243 -3.68 7.00 6.21
N PHE A 244 -3.14 8.15 5.84
CA PHE A 244 -3.30 9.40 6.57
C PHE A 244 -4.08 10.36 5.67
N GLU A 245 -5.22 10.87 6.15
CA GLU A 245 -6.11 11.65 5.30
C GLU A 245 -5.54 13.03 4.95
N GLY A 246 -4.70 13.58 5.83
CA GLY A 246 -4.33 15.00 5.84
C GLY A 246 -5.58 15.86 6.13
N ALA A 247 -5.53 16.76 7.11
CA ALA A 247 -6.65 17.67 7.31
C ALA A 247 -6.67 18.74 6.19
N LEU A 248 -7.86 19.07 5.66
CA LEU A 248 -8.15 20.47 5.34
C LEU A 248 -8.00 21.26 6.65
N ILE A 249 -6.86 21.94 6.84
CA ILE A 249 -6.73 22.91 7.93
C ILE A 249 -7.52 24.15 7.50
N GLU A 250 -8.83 24.15 7.75
CA GLU A 250 -9.58 25.40 7.88
C GLU A 250 -9.55 25.83 9.35
N ASN A 251 -8.76 26.86 9.65
CA ASN A 251 -8.84 27.68 10.86
C ASN A 251 -8.78 26.95 12.22
N VAL A 252 -7.58 26.55 12.64
CA VAL A 252 -7.29 26.51 14.09
C VAL A 252 -6.98 27.93 14.53
N GLN A 253 -7.96 28.63 15.10
CA GLN A 253 -7.67 29.82 15.90
C GLN A 253 -6.84 29.39 17.11
N ILE A 254 -5.57 29.75 17.10
CA ILE A 254 -4.71 29.67 18.28
C ILE A 254 -5.20 30.78 19.23
N THR A 255 -6.05 30.43 20.19
CA THR A 255 -6.27 31.31 21.35
C THR A 255 -4.99 31.34 22.17
N PRO A 256 -4.37 32.51 22.42
CA PRO A 256 -3.24 32.59 23.33
C PRO A 256 -3.75 32.24 24.73
N ASN A 257 -3.21 31.20 25.34
CA ASN A 257 -3.48 30.94 26.75
C ASN A 257 -2.94 32.12 27.57
N SER A 258 -3.89 32.84 28.18
CA SER A 258 -3.64 33.80 29.24
C SER A 258 -3.05 33.10 30.46
N SER A 259 -2.01 33.73 30.99
CA SER A 259 -1.30 33.49 32.24
C SER A 259 -2.13 32.92 33.39
N TYR A 260 -1.52 32.01 34.16
CA TYR A 260 -1.59 31.98 35.62
C TYR A 260 -0.24 31.54 36.20
#